data_AF-A0A412YQL9-F1
#
_entry.id   AF-A0A412YQL9-F1
#
_cell.length_a   1.000
_cell.length_b   1.000
_cell.length_c   1.000
_cell.angle_alpha   90.00
_cell.angle_beta   90.00
_cell.angle_gamma   90.00
#
_symmetry.space_group_name_H-M   'P 1'
#
loop_
_entity.id
_entity.type
_entity.pdbx_description
1 polymer ?
#
loop_
_entity_poly.entity_id
_entity_poly.type
_entity_poly.pdbx_seq_one_letter_code
_entity_poly.pdbx_strand_id
1 'polypeptide(L)'
;MKIDDAIIDKVLNNEASAEEAGKVAEWFATEKGSRYLSERLENESLRLTEEQALDWLDHPVPEERMRQRFMGEIKPQKKTISYRRGLIAAAVLIPFLFLSLSLWFLADRTGVFSATEYAELKVPCGEQMQVVLQDGTVVQLNSDTRLRYPKQFGLFNRSVELWGEGYFVVAKEKNRPFIVDLKGIEVKVTGTKFNVKAYPAEQNVWVTLEEGGVLLKDSKHKEYPLVPGQSAEYNRKSGRCQISEPEDMNQISSWRSNSLNFYLTPLKEIIKVMERQYDVHFIVRDSTLLNNRFTLSTSKVNVDDVLRDLEAVSWIRFSQTEDGVFEVLKKE
;
A
#
# COMPACT_ATOMS: atom_id res chain seq x y z
N MET A 1 -21.44 -11.45 -91.78
CA MET A 1 -21.83 -10.16 -92.36
C MET A 1 -20.55 -9.37 -92.59
N LYS A 2 -20.23 -8.95 -93.80
CA LYS A 2 -19.09 -8.06 -94.07
C LYS A 2 -19.69 -6.64 -94.14
N ILE A 3 -19.17 -5.71 -93.35
CA ILE A 3 -19.58 -4.30 -93.44
C ILE A 3 -18.89 -3.69 -94.68
N ASP A 4 -19.58 -2.76 -95.34
CA ASP A 4 -19.05 -2.02 -96.48
C ASP A 4 -17.81 -1.20 -96.06
N ASP A 5 -16.73 -1.31 -96.84
CA ASP A 5 -15.48 -0.60 -96.60
C ASP A 5 -15.71 0.93 -96.57
N ALA A 6 -16.68 1.45 -97.34
CA ALA A 6 -17.03 2.87 -97.32
C ALA A 6 -17.63 3.35 -95.98
N ILE A 7 -18.34 2.47 -95.25
CA ILE A 7 -18.87 2.79 -93.91
C ILE A 7 -17.74 2.73 -92.89
N ILE A 8 -16.81 1.79 -93.04
CA ILE A 8 -15.62 1.69 -92.19
C ILE A 8 -14.78 2.96 -92.33
N ASP A 9 -14.54 3.43 -93.56
CA ASP A 9 -13.77 4.65 -93.83
C ASP A 9 -14.42 5.88 -93.19
N LYS A 10 -15.74 6.01 -93.29
CA LYS A 10 -16.47 7.09 -92.61
C LYS A 10 -16.31 7.04 -91.10
N VAL A 11 -16.32 5.85 -90.49
CA VAL A 11 -16.13 5.69 -89.04
C VAL A 11 -14.71 6.06 -88.64
N LEU A 12 -13.70 5.61 -89.39
CA LEU A 12 -12.29 5.90 -89.10
C LEU A 12 -11.96 7.40 -89.29
N ASN A 13 -12.60 8.08 -90.24
CA ASN A 13 -12.46 9.51 -90.48
C ASN A 13 -13.36 10.38 -89.56
N ASN A 14 -14.09 9.77 -88.62
CA ASN A 14 -15.00 10.45 -87.70
C ASN A 14 -16.15 11.23 -88.39
N GLU A 15 -16.60 10.76 -89.56
CA GLU A 15 -17.69 11.33 -90.35
C GLU A 15 -18.99 10.51 -90.28
N ALA A 16 -18.96 9.35 -89.62
CA ALA A 16 -20.11 8.45 -89.48
C ALA A 16 -21.10 8.90 -88.39
N SER A 17 -22.36 8.50 -88.56
CA SER A 17 -23.36 8.62 -87.50
C SER A 17 -23.08 7.66 -86.34
N ALA A 18 -23.63 7.95 -85.14
CA ALA A 18 -23.45 7.10 -83.95
C ALA A 18 -23.95 5.65 -84.17
N GLU A 19 -24.99 5.47 -84.99
CA GLU A 19 -25.52 4.14 -85.32
C GLU A 19 -24.58 3.36 -86.24
N GLU A 20 -23.99 4.02 -87.25
CA GLU A 20 -22.99 3.41 -88.13
C GLU A 20 -21.72 3.04 -87.37
N ALA A 21 -21.26 3.94 -86.49
CA ALA A 21 -20.10 3.69 -85.63
C ALA A 21 -20.35 2.50 -84.69
N GLY A 22 -21.55 2.39 -84.11
CA GLY A 22 -21.94 1.24 -83.28
C GLY A 22 -21.88 -0.09 -84.04
N LYS A 23 -22.41 -0.14 -85.26
CA LYS A 23 -22.38 -1.34 -86.11
C LYS A 23 -20.95 -1.74 -86.50
N VAL A 24 -20.09 -0.76 -86.82
CA VAL A 24 -18.68 -1.03 -87.13
C VAL A 24 -17.91 -1.50 -85.89
N ALA A 25 -18.15 -0.92 -84.72
CA ALA A 25 -17.52 -1.33 -83.48
C ALA A 25 -17.89 -2.76 -83.08
N GLU A 26 -19.17 -3.13 -83.18
CA GLU A 26 -19.63 -4.51 -82.95
C GLU A 26 -18.99 -5.49 -83.93
N TRP A 27 -18.83 -5.09 -85.20
CA TRP A 27 -18.19 -5.93 -86.20
C TRP A 27 -16.69 -6.10 -85.96
N PHE A 28 -15.97 -5.04 -85.59
CA PHE A 28 -14.55 -5.12 -85.21
C PHE A 28 -14.30 -5.99 -83.97
N ALA A 29 -15.28 -6.10 -83.06
CA ALA A 29 -15.19 -7.02 -81.93
C ALA A 29 -15.27 -8.51 -82.34
N THR A 30 -15.68 -8.83 -83.57
CA THR A 30 -15.66 -10.19 -84.09
C THR A 30 -14.27 -10.59 -84.59
N GLU A 31 -13.96 -11.89 -84.59
CA GLU A 31 -12.66 -12.40 -85.07
C GLU A 31 -12.36 -12.00 -86.54
N LYS A 32 -13.40 -11.91 -87.39
CA LYS A 32 -13.26 -11.48 -88.79
C LYS A 32 -12.98 -9.99 -88.91
N GLY A 33 -13.68 -9.15 -88.15
CA GLY A 33 -13.48 -7.70 -88.15
C GLY A 33 -12.15 -7.30 -87.52
N SER A 34 -11.75 -7.95 -86.43
CA SER A 34 -10.46 -7.74 -85.77
C SER A 34 -9.28 -8.09 -86.70
N ARG A 35 -9.37 -9.20 -87.43
CA ARG A 35 -8.36 -9.58 -88.43
C ARG A 35 -8.28 -8.56 -89.58
N TYR A 36 -9.43 -8.14 -90.12
CA TYR A 36 -9.47 -7.08 -91.14
C TYR A 36 -8.83 -5.77 -90.64
N LEU A 37 -9.17 -5.34 -89.43
CA LEU A 37 -8.62 -4.11 -88.84
C LEU A 37 -7.11 -4.22 -88.65
N SER A 38 -6.62 -5.38 -88.20
CA SER A 38 -5.20 -5.64 -88.02
C SER A 38 -4.43 -5.60 -89.35
N GLU A 39 -4.92 -6.30 -90.37
CA GLU A 39 -4.31 -6.28 -91.72
C GLU A 39 -4.31 -4.87 -92.32
N ARG A 40 -5.39 -4.12 -92.12
CA ARG A 40 -5.51 -2.75 -92.61
C ARG A 40 -4.53 -1.80 -91.91
N LEU A 41 -4.44 -1.86 -90.59
CA LEU A 41 -3.48 -1.08 -89.81
C LEU A 41 -2.04 -1.43 -90.17
N GLU A 42 -1.74 -2.71 -90.38
CA GLU A 42 -0.40 -3.15 -90.81
C GLU A 42 -0.06 -2.59 -92.19
N ASN A 43 -0.99 -2.64 -93.14
CA ASN A 43 -0.79 -2.12 -94.50
C ASN A 43 -0.70 -0.58 -94.54
N GLU A 44 -1.48 0.13 -93.71
CA GLU A 44 -1.35 1.57 -93.52
C GLU A 44 -0.02 1.93 -92.84
N SER A 45 0.44 1.13 -91.86
CA SER A 45 1.72 1.35 -91.20
C SER A 45 2.91 1.22 -92.15
N LEU A 46 2.83 0.30 -93.12
CA LEU A 46 3.84 0.10 -94.17
C LEU A 46 3.86 1.22 -95.22
N ARG A 47 2.79 2.02 -95.31
CA ARG A 47 2.66 3.15 -96.24
C ARG A 47 2.92 4.51 -95.59
N LEU A 48 3.09 4.57 -94.27
CA LEU A 48 3.49 5.77 -93.57
C LEU A 48 4.92 6.16 -93.97
N THR A 49 5.04 7.25 -94.73
CA THR A 49 6.33 7.88 -94.99
C THR A 49 6.74 8.75 -93.81
N GLU A 50 8.04 8.90 -93.56
CA GLU A 50 8.60 9.73 -92.47
C GLU A 50 8.08 11.19 -92.53
N GLU A 51 7.77 11.68 -93.73
CA GLU A 51 7.20 13.00 -94.03
C GLU A 51 5.73 13.14 -93.57
N GLN A 52 4.92 12.08 -93.62
CA GLN A 52 3.52 12.10 -93.17
C GLN A 52 3.37 11.95 -91.65
N ALA A 53 4.32 11.26 -91.00
CA ALA A 53 4.36 11.16 -89.54
C ALA A 53 4.68 12.52 -88.87
N LEU A 54 5.41 13.40 -89.56
CA LEU A 54 5.74 14.75 -89.12
C LEU A 54 4.53 15.70 -89.07
N ASP A 55 3.53 15.52 -89.94
CA ASP A 55 2.31 16.34 -89.99
C ASP A 55 1.43 16.15 -88.73
N TRP A 56 1.57 15.01 -88.05
CA TRP A 56 0.82 14.64 -86.83
C TRP A 56 1.49 15.10 -85.53
N LEU A 57 2.72 15.60 -85.59
CA LEU A 57 3.48 16.04 -84.42
C LEU A 57 3.12 17.45 -83.94
N ASP A 58 2.43 18.26 -84.76
CA ASP A 58 2.28 19.71 -84.54
C ASP A 58 0.85 20.18 -84.23
N HIS A 59 0.02 19.30 -83.68
CA HIS A 59 -1.25 19.70 -83.08
C HIS A 59 -1.06 19.97 -81.59
N PRO A 60 -1.11 21.24 -81.12
CA PRO A 60 -1.09 21.50 -79.69
C PRO A 60 -2.32 20.85 -79.07
N VAL A 61 -2.10 19.82 -78.24
CA VAL A 61 -3.15 19.24 -77.40
C VAL A 61 -3.79 20.42 -76.66
N PRO A 62 -5.13 20.63 -76.73
CA PRO A 62 -5.78 21.77 -76.08
C PRO A 62 -5.74 21.64 -74.55
N GLU A 63 -4.56 21.88 -73.97
CA GLU A 63 -4.25 21.67 -72.56
C GLU A 63 -5.22 22.45 -71.69
N GLU A 64 -5.57 23.68 -72.09
CA GLU A 64 -6.42 24.56 -71.29
C GLU A 64 -7.89 24.12 -71.25
N ARG A 65 -8.44 23.63 -72.37
CA ARG A 65 -9.84 23.11 -72.40
C ARG A 65 -9.95 21.78 -71.67
N MET A 66 -8.93 20.93 -71.80
CA MET A 66 -8.89 19.64 -71.11
C MET A 66 -8.71 19.85 -69.60
N ARG A 67 -7.80 20.75 -69.20
CA ARG A 67 -7.59 21.17 -67.82
C ARG A 67 -8.84 21.77 -67.19
N GLN A 68 -9.57 22.64 -67.89
CA GLN A 68 -10.83 23.18 -67.35
C GLN A 68 -11.90 22.09 -67.13
N ARG A 69 -12.00 21.09 -68.02
CA ARG A 69 -12.88 19.93 -67.80
C ARG A 69 -12.43 19.08 -66.62
N PHE A 70 -11.14 18.74 -66.53
CA PHE A 70 -10.59 17.97 -65.41
C PHE A 70 -10.76 18.69 -64.07
N MET A 71 -10.49 20.00 -64.00
CA MET A 71 -10.66 20.76 -62.76
C MET A 71 -12.13 20.97 -62.39
N GLY A 72 -13.05 21.01 -63.36
CA GLY A 72 -14.49 21.11 -63.12
C GLY A 72 -15.13 19.81 -62.60
N GLU A 73 -14.57 18.65 -62.96
CA GLU A 73 -15.08 17.33 -62.54
C GLU A 73 -14.50 16.82 -61.21
N ILE A 74 -13.35 17.34 -60.76
CA ILE A 74 -12.79 17.01 -59.44
C ILE A 74 -13.58 17.76 -58.34
N LYS A 75 -14.70 17.19 -57.91
CA LYS A 75 -15.39 17.64 -56.68
C LYS A 75 -14.52 17.30 -55.46
N PRO A 76 -14.13 18.26 -54.61
CA PRO A 76 -13.39 17.95 -53.39
C PRO A 76 -14.30 17.15 -52.45
N GLN A 77 -13.96 15.88 -52.21
CA GLN A 77 -14.57 15.08 -51.15
C GLN A 77 -14.12 15.70 -49.82
N LYS A 78 -14.94 16.58 -49.23
CA LYS A 78 -14.71 17.07 -47.86
C LYS A 78 -14.73 15.85 -46.94
N LYS A 79 -13.56 15.39 -46.49
CA LYS A 79 -13.46 14.45 -45.37
C LYS A 79 -13.97 15.18 -44.13
N THR A 80 -15.25 15.00 -43.84
CA THR A 80 -15.81 15.41 -42.56
C THR A 80 -15.22 14.47 -41.51
N ILE A 81 -14.18 14.93 -40.81
CA ILE A 81 -13.75 14.27 -39.57
C ILE A 81 -14.96 14.34 -38.65
N SER A 82 -15.60 13.19 -38.43
CA SER A 82 -16.87 13.11 -37.71
C SER A 82 -16.65 13.52 -36.25
N TYR A 83 -17.15 14.70 -35.87
CA TYR A 83 -17.12 15.20 -34.49
C TYR A 83 -17.68 14.20 -33.48
N ARG A 84 -18.52 13.26 -33.93
CA ARG A 84 -19.07 12.16 -33.13
C ARG A 84 -17.98 11.22 -32.60
N ARG A 85 -16.90 10.97 -33.35
CA ARG A 85 -15.78 10.13 -32.86
C ARG A 85 -15.00 10.82 -31.75
N GLY A 86 -14.83 12.15 -31.84
CA GLY A 86 -14.25 12.96 -30.77
C GLY A 86 -15.13 12.99 -29.51
N LEU A 87 -16.45 13.10 -29.68
CA LEU A 87 -17.40 13.05 -28.55
C LEU A 87 -17.42 11.69 -27.85
N ILE A 88 -17.33 10.57 -28.58
CA ILE A 88 -17.25 9.23 -27.99
C ILE A 88 -15.94 9.07 -27.20
N ALA A 89 -14.82 9.52 -27.75
CA ALA A 89 -13.54 9.48 -27.05
C ALA A 89 -13.55 10.34 -25.78
N ALA A 90 -14.13 11.54 -25.83
CA ALA A 90 -14.29 12.41 -24.67
C ALA A 90 -15.22 11.80 -23.60
N ALA A 91 -16.33 11.17 -24.00
CA ALA A 91 -17.26 10.51 -23.08
C ALA A 91 -16.62 9.33 -22.32
N VAL A 92 -15.56 8.73 -22.86
CA VAL A 92 -14.75 7.72 -22.15
C VAL A 92 -13.68 8.38 -21.30
N LEU A 93 -12.91 9.33 -21.84
CA LEU A 93 -11.76 9.90 -21.12
C LEU A 93 -12.17 10.79 -19.95
N ILE A 94 -13.27 11.54 -20.07
CA ILE A 94 -13.74 12.47 -19.04
C ILE A 94 -14.05 11.73 -17.72
N PRO A 95 -14.83 10.63 -17.68
CA PRO A 95 -15.04 9.84 -16.47
C PRO A 95 -13.75 9.30 -15.85
N PHE A 96 -12.80 8.81 -16.66
CA PHE A 96 -11.52 8.32 -16.12
C PHE A 96 -10.69 9.47 -15.54
N LEU A 97 -10.72 10.64 -16.16
CA LEU A 97 -10.01 11.83 -15.68
C LEU A 97 -10.65 12.34 -14.38
N PHE A 98 -11.98 12.44 -14.31
CA PHE A 98 -12.71 12.76 -13.08
C PHE A 98 -12.52 11.70 -11.99
N LEU A 99 -12.50 10.41 -12.34
CA LEU A 99 -12.24 9.33 -11.40
C LEU A 99 -10.80 9.43 -10.87
N SER A 100 -9.81 9.67 -11.74
CA SER A 100 -8.42 9.84 -11.32
C SER A 100 -8.24 11.08 -10.43
N LEU A 101 -8.91 12.19 -10.76
CA LEU A 101 -8.84 13.43 -10.00
C LEU A 101 -9.56 13.28 -8.65
N SER A 102 -10.69 12.57 -8.63
CA SER A 102 -11.43 12.22 -7.41
C SER A 102 -10.61 11.28 -6.52
N LEU A 103 -10.00 10.24 -7.08
CA LEU A 103 -9.12 9.32 -6.37
C LEU A 103 -7.89 10.05 -5.83
N TRP A 104 -7.28 10.96 -6.60
CA TRP A 104 -6.16 11.77 -6.16
C TRP A 104 -6.57 12.73 -5.03
N PHE A 105 -7.71 13.41 -5.17
CA PHE A 105 -8.25 14.31 -4.14
C PHE A 105 -8.59 13.56 -2.84
N LEU A 106 -9.15 12.33 -2.95
CA LEU A 106 -9.42 11.46 -1.80
C LEU A 106 -8.12 10.95 -1.16
N ALA A 107 -7.13 10.55 -1.97
CA ALA A 107 -5.83 10.08 -1.51
C ALA A 107 -5.05 11.16 -0.72
N ASP A 108 -5.11 12.41 -1.20
CA ASP A 108 -4.44 13.54 -0.56
C ASP A 108 -5.12 13.93 0.77
N ARG A 109 -6.46 13.95 0.79
CA ARG A 109 -7.28 14.23 2.00
C ARG A 109 -7.13 13.17 3.09
N THR A 110 -7.00 11.91 2.71
CA THR A 110 -6.94 10.79 3.65
C THR A 110 -5.53 10.51 4.15
N GLY A 111 -4.51 11.22 3.63
CA GLY A 111 -3.11 11.05 4.04
C GLY A 111 -2.57 9.64 3.77
N VAL A 112 -3.30 8.80 3.02
CA VAL A 112 -3.01 7.37 2.81
C VAL A 112 -1.63 7.14 2.19
N PHE A 113 -1.13 8.12 1.43
CA PHE A 113 0.20 8.10 0.81
C PHE A 113 1.18 9.13 1.39
N SER A 114 0.80 9.87 2.43
CA SER A 114 1.72 10.75 3.14
C SER A 114 2.63 9.93 4.07
N ALA A 115 3.83 10.46 4.35
CA ALA A 115 4.72 9.84 5.32
C ALA A 115 4.02 9.72 6.69
N THR A 116 4.00 8.53 7.26
CA THR A 116 3.36 8.27 8.55
C THR A 116 3.96 9.15 9.64
N GLU A 117 3.19 10.13 10.12
CA GLU A 117 3.61 10.98 11.23
C GLU A 117 3.41 10.23 12.55
N TYR A 118 4.44 10.20 13.39
CA TYR A 118 4.41 9.52 14.68
C TYR A 118 4.21 10.52 15.82
N ALA A 119 3.40 10.12 16.79
CA ALA A 119 3.33 10.72 18.11
C ALA A 119 4.04 9.82 19.12
N GLU A 120 4.53 10.44 20.19
CA GLU A 120 5.20 9.75 21.27
C GLU A 120 4.65 10.23 22.61
N LEU A 121 4.27 9.27 23.44
CA LEU A 121 3.88 9.49 24.82
C LEU A 121 4.95 8.90 25.73
N LYS A 122 5.37 9.69 26.71
CA LYS A 122 6.31 9.29 27.74
C LYS A 122 5.65 9.50 29.09
N VAL A 123 5.50 8.42 29.85
CA VAL A 123 5.02 8.42 31.23
C VAL A 123 6.26 8.45 32.13
N PRO A 124 6.43 9.48 32.98
CA PRO A 124 7.54 9.53 33.92
C PRO A 124 7.41 8.44 35.01
N CYS A 125 8.45 8.30 35.83
CA CYS A 125 8.34 7.52 37.07
C CYS A 125 7.24 8.13 37.97
N GLY A 126 6.61 7.30 38.80
CA GLY A 126 5.56 7.75 39.72
C GLY A 126 4.17 7.93 39.11
N GLU A 127 4.07 7.96 37.77
CA GLU A 127 2.82 8.25 37.07
C GLU A 127 2.33 7.05 36.25
N GLN A 128 1.03 7.06 35.96
CA GLN A 128 0.38 6.14 35.03
C GLN A 128 -0.52 6.95 34.11
N MET A 129 -0.68 6.50 32.86
CA MET A 129 -1.47 7.23 31.87
C MET A 129 -2.38 6.28 31.11
N GLN A 130 -3.60 6.73 30.80
CA GLN A 130 -4.48 6.05 29.87
C GLN A 130 -4.64 6.87 28.59
N VAL A 131 -4.49 6.21 27.44
CA VAL A 131 -4.70 6.80 26.11
C VAL A 131 -5.70 5.97 25.31
N VAL A 132 -6.53 6.66 24.54
CA VAL A 132 -7.42 6.05 23.54
C VAL A 132 -6.85 6.36 22.16
N LEU A 133 -6.54 5.31 21.40
CA LEU A 133 -5.99 5.41 20.05
C LEU A 133 -7.12 5.63 19.03
N GLN A 134 -6.75 6.04 17.81
CA GLN A 134 -7.70 6.42 16.75
C GLN A 134 -8.63 5.29 16.31
N ASP A 135 -8.25 4.03 16.52
CA ASP A 135 -9.03 2.84 16.23
C ASP A 135 -9.97 2.43 17.39
N GLY A 136 -10.01 3.20 18.47
CA GLY A 136 -10.76 2.90 19.69
C GLY A 136 -10.05 1.94 20.65
N THR A 137 -8.82 1.53 20.35
CA THR A 137 -8.00 0.75 21.28
C THR A 137 -7.65 1.60 22.50
N VAL A 138 -7.86 1.05 23.69
CA VAL A 138 -7.49 1.70 24.95
C VAL A 138 -6.18 1.10 25.44
N VAL A 139 -5.21 1.96 25.74
CA VAL A 139 -3.92 1.56 26.29
C VAL A 139 -3.72 2.24 27.63
N GLN A 140 -3.51 1.46 28.68
CA GLN A 140 -3.05 1.94 29.98
C GLN A 140 -1.54 1.70 30.05
N LEU A 141 -0.79 2.73 30.39
CA LEU A 141 0.68 2.75 30.43
C LEU A 141 1.12 2.89 31.88
N ASN A 142 2.05 2.04 32.29
CA ASN A 142 2.65 2.07 33.62
C ASN A 142 3.75 3.13 33.69
N SER A 143 4.32 3.34 34.88
CA SER A 143 5.44 4.27 35.09
C SER A 143 6.67 3.92 34.26
N ASP A 144 7.48 4.92 33.90
CA ASP A 144 8.67 4.77 33.05
C ASP A 144 8.39 4.03 31.73
N THR A 145 7.26 4.39 31.09
CA THR A 145 6.83 3.77 29.83
C THR A 145 6.79 4.79 28.70
N ARG A 146 7.28 4.39 27.53
CA ARG A 146 7.20 5.12 26.28
C ARG A 146 6.37 4.34 25.28
N LEU A 147 5.36 5.00 24.73
CA LEU A 147 4.53 4.49 23.64
C LEU A 147 4.69 5.41 22.43
N ARG A 148 5.14 4.87 21.31
CA ARG A 148 5.19 5.58 20.03
C ARG A 148 4.17 4.96 19.09
N TYR A 149 3.30 5.79 18.51
CA TYR A 149 2.22 5.34 17.66
C TYR A 149 2.00 6.33 16.51
N PRO A 150 1.52 5.86 15.36
CA PRO A 150 1.23 6.75 14.24
C PRO A 150 -0.03 7.57 14.54
N LYS A 151 -0.04 8.85 14.16
CA LYS A 151 -1.23 9.71 14.32
C LYS A 151 -2.43 9.18 13.53
N GLN A 152 -2.17 8.44 12.45
CA GLN A 152 -3.17 7.73 11.66
C GLN A 152 -2.65 6.33 11.35
N PHE A 153 -3.45 5.30 11.64
CA PHE A 153 -3.09 3.93 11.29
C PHE A 153 -3.20 3.68 9.79
N GLY A 154 -2.30 2.83 9.28
CA GLY A 154 -2.31 2.43 7.87
C GLY A 154 -3.50 1.56 7.50
N LEU A 155 -3.67 1.32 6.19
CA LEU A 155 -4.75 0.50 5.66
C LEU A 155 -4.62 -0.99 6.02
N PHE A 156 -3.39 -1.48 6.23
CA PHE A 156 -3.12 -2.92 6.36
C PHE A 156 -2.85 -3.38 7.79
N ASN A 157 -2.32 -2.52 8.66
CA ASN A 157 -2.01 -2.86 10.04
C ASN A 157 -2.07 -1.63 10.96
N ARG A 158 -2.18 -1.91 12.25
CA ARG A 158 -2.16 -0.92 13.33
C ARG A 158 -0.92 -1.21 14.18
N SER A 159 0.20 -0.56 13.88
CA SER A 159 1.48 -0.83 14.57
C SER A 159 1.81 0.27 15.58
N VAL A 160 2.25 -0.12 16.78
CA VAL A 160 2.75 0.76 17.83
C VAL A 160 4.06 0.19 18.39
N GLU A 161 4.94 1.06 18.85
CA GLU A 161 6.21 0.69 19.52
C GLU A 161 6.06 0.96 21.02
N LEU A 162 6.40 -0.02 21.86
CA LEU A 162 6.31 0.06 23.31
C LEU A 162 7.67 -0.22 23.97
N TRP A 163 8.11 0.68 24.85
CA TRP A 163 9.19 0.44 25.80
C TRP A 163 8.65 0.69 27.21
N GLY A 164 8.53 -0.36 28.00
CA GLY A 164 7.95 -0.28 29.34
C GLY A 164 6.85 -1.29 29.53
N GLU A 165 5.82 -0.93 30.28
CA GLU A 165 4.68 -1.81 30.54
C GLU A 165 3.35 -1.14 30.17
N GLY A 166 2.51 -1.91 29.47
CA GLY A 166 1.21 -1.44 29.05
C GLY A 166 0.18 -2.56 29.01
N TYR A 167 -1.03 -2.21 29.43
CA TYR A 167 -2.21 -3.05 29.30
C TYR A 167 -3.07 -2.56 28.14
N PHE A 168 -3.37 -3.46 27.22
CA PHE A 168 -4.03 -3.14 25.95
C PHE A 168 -5.41 -3.77 25.91
N VAL A 169 -6.43 -2.94 25.66
CA VAL A 169 -7.78 -3.36 25.28
C VAL A 169 -7.97 -3.02 23.81
N VAL A 170 -7.63 -3.96 22.94
CA VAL A 170 -7.59 -3.73 21.49
C VAL A 170 -8.96 -3.86 20.86
N ALA A 171 -9.34 -2.86 20.05
CA ALA A 171 -10.57 -2.88 19.27
C ALA A 171 -10.58 -4.07 18.29
N LYS A 172 -11.70 -4.82 18.28
CA LYS A 172 -11.88 -6.02 17.46
C LYS A 172 -11.90 -5.66 15.98
N GLU A 173 -10.89 -6.11 15.24
CA GLU A 173 -10.79 -5.93 13.80
C GLU A 173 -9.89 -7.01 13.18
N LYS A 174 -10.51 -7.97 12.46
CA LYS A 174 -9.81 -9.14 11.93
C LYS A 174 -8.93 -8.84 10.72
N ASN A 175 -9.35 -7.89 9.88
CA ASN A 175 -8.69 -7.60 8.60
C ASN A 175 -7.48 -6.66 8.73
N ARG A 176 -7.38 -5.94 9.86
CA ARG A 176 -6.26 -5.05 10.17
C ARG A 176 -5.70 -5.40 11.55
N PRO A 177 -4.70 -6.30 11.64
CA PRO A 177 -4.13 -6.71 12.92
C PRO A 177 -3.49 -5.52 13.65
N PHE A 178 -3.54 -5.57 14.98
CA PHE A 178 -2.82 -4.66 15.86
C PHE A 178 -1.50 -5.32 16.25
N ILE A 179 -0.41 -4.58 16.15
CA ILE A 179 0.96 -5.05 16.36
C ILE A 179 1.62 -4.14 17.39
N VAL A 180 2.13 -4.73 18.46
CA VAL A 180 3.00 -4.05 19.42
C VAL A 180 4.42 -4.51 19.18
N ASP A 181 5.29 -3.61 18.72
CA ASP A 181 6.73 -3.85 18.58
C ASP A 181 7.45 -3.53 19.90
N LEU A 182 8.19 -4.51 20.39
CA LEU A 182 8.95 -4.50 21.64
C LEU A 182 10.47 -4.51 21.37
N LYS A 183 10.89 -3.82 20.31
CA LYS A 183 12.26 -3.74 19.78
C LYS A 183 12.71 -5.06 19.14
N GLY A 184 11.99 -5.46 18.09
CA GLY A 184 12.29 -6.67 17.31
C GLY A 184 11.60 -7.93 17.84
N ILE A 185 10.66 -7.79 18.77
CA ILE A 185 9.72 -8.83 19.18
C ILE A 185 8.33 -8.24 18.94
N GLU A 186 7.49 -8.95 18.20
CA GLU A 186 6.18 -8.45 17.79
C GLU A 186 5.07 -9.20 18.53
N VAL A 187 4.10 -8.47 19.07
CA VAL A 187 2.86 -9.04 19.62
C VAL A 187 1.73 -8.70 18.67
N LYS A 188 1.23 -9.71 17.94
CA LYS A 188 0.15 -9.55 16.96
C LYS A 188 -1.18 -10.03 17.52
N VAL A 189 -2.20 -9.18 17.42
CA VAL A 189 -3.57 -9.45 17.91
C VAL A 189 -4.63 -8.91 16.93
N THR A 190 -5.88 -9.35 17.08
CA THR A 190 -7.03 -8.87 16.26
C THR A 190 -8.21 -8.35 17.07
N GLY A 191 -8.06 -8.24 18.40
CA GLY A 191 -9.12 -7.78 19.30
C GLY A 191 -9.05 -8.54 20.62
N THR A 192 -8.25 -8.03 21.55
CA THR A 192 -7.66 -8.83 22.62
C THR A 192 -7.37 -7.94 23.81
N LYS A 193 -7.51 -8.51 25.02
CA LYS A 193 -7.09 -7.89 26.27
C LYS A 193 -5.82 -8.60 26.76
N PHE A 194 -4.74 -7.86 26.89
CA PHE A 194 -3.45 -8.43 27.27
C PHE A 194 -2.55 -7.39 27.94
N ASN A 195 -1.63 -7.87 28.79
CA ASN A 195 -0.56 -7.06 29.38
C ASN A 195 0.75 -7.35 28.66
N VAL A 196 1.56 -6.32 28.46
CA VAL A 196 2.94 -6.44 27.99
C VAL A 196 3.86 -5.71 28.93
N LYS A 197 4.91 -6.39 29.41
CA LYS A 197 6.00 -5.79 30.18
C LYS A 197 7.33 -6.04 29.46
N ALA A 198 7.91 -4.98 28.90
CA ALA A 198 9.05 -5.05 27.99
C ALA A 198 10.08 -3.94 28.20
N TYR A 199 10.34 -3.58 29.46
CA TYR A 199 11.30 -2.53 29.83
C TYR A 199 12.69 -2.78 29.20
N PRO A 200 13.34 -1.77 28.59
CA PRO A 200 14.66 -1.93 27.96
C PRO A 200 15.76 -2.37 28.92
N ALA A 201 15.69 -1.96 30.19
CA ALA A 201 16.63 -2.33 31.24
C ALA A 201 16.47 -3.78 31.73
N GLU A 202 15.34 -4.41 31.44
CA GLU A 202 15.06 -5.80 31.82
C GLU A 202 15.39 -6.76 30.65
N GLN A 203 15.95 -7.93 31.00
CA GLN A 203 16.29 -8.95 30.01
C GLN A 203 15.06 -9.72 29.51
N ASN A 204 14.04 -9.83 30.35
CA ASN A 204 12.84 -10.60 30.07
C ASN A 204 11.73 -9.67 29.57
N VAL A 205 10.99 -10.17 28.59
CA VAL A 205 9.75 -9.60 28.09
C VAL A 205 8.63 -10.53 28.50
N TRP A 206 7.58 -9.98 29.10
CA TRP A 206 6.40 -10.72 29.51
C TRP A 206 5.20 -10.29 28.69
N VAL A 207 4.46 -11.27 28.16
CA VAL A 207 3.20 -11.04 27.45
C VAL A 207 2.16 -11.95 28.04
N THR A 208 1.13 -11.38 28.64
CA THR A 208 0.09 -12.13 29.36
C THR A 208 -1.27 -11.88 28.73
N LEU A 209 -1.96 -12.94 28.35
CA LEU A 209 -3.22 -12.87 27.62
C LEU A 209 -4.42 -13.12 28.54
N GLU A 210 -5.33 -12.15 28.62
CA GLU A 210 -6.57 -12.23 29.40
C GLU A 210 -7.77 -12.66 28.55
N GLU A 211 -8.00 -12.03 27.39
CA GLU A 211 -9.11 -12.33 26.48
C GLU A 211 -8.67 -12.26 25.02
N GLY A 212 -9.10 -13.19 24.18
CA GLY A 212 -8.83 -13.19 22.74
C GLY A 212 -7.69 -14.13 22.35
N GLY A 213 -6.76 -13.65 21.51
CA GLY A 213 -5.63 -14.46 21.04
C GLY A 213 -4.43 -13.59 20.71
N VAL A 214 -3.25 -14.04 21.14
CA VAL A 214 -1.96 -13.38 20.92
C VAL A 214 -1.08 -14.30 20.10
N LEU A 215 -0.42 -13.73 19.09
CA LEU A 215 0.70 -14.36 18.41
C LEU A 215 1.95 -13.54 18.71
N LEU A 216 2.81 -14.06 19.58
CA LEU A 216 4.13 -13.48 19.84
C LEU A 216 5.11 -13.98 18.78
N LYS A 217 5.84 -13.06 18.16
CA LYS A 217 6.92 -13.37 17.22
C LYS A 217 8.23 -12.84 17.74
N ASP A 218 9.24 -13.70 17.83
CA ASP A 218 10.56 -13.28 18.25
C ASP A 218 11.39 -12.67 17.11
N SER A 219 12.59 -12.20 17.45
CA SER A 219 13.56 -11.63 16.50
C SER A 219 14.05 -12.58 15.41
N LYS A 220 13.80 -13.89 15.56
CA LYS A 220 14.13 -14.94 14.57
C LYS A 220 12.88 -15.39 13.81
N HIS A 221 11.78 -14.66 13.92
CA HIS A 221 10.48 -14.97 13.33
C HIS A 221 9.87 -16.28 13.81
N LYS A 222 10.29 -16.81 14.96
CA LYS A 222 9.62 -17.93 15.59
C LYS A 222 8.33 -17.45 16.25
N GLU A 223 7.26 -18.19 16.00
CA GLU A 223 5.93 -17.84 16.47
C GLU A 223 5.53 -18.64 17.71
N TYR A 224 4.88 -17.95 18.64
CA TYR A 224 4.41 -18.47 19.92
C TYR A 224 2.95 -18.02 20.11
N PRO A 225 1.97 -18.87 19.77
CA PRO A 225 0.57 -18.56 20.02
C PRO A 225 0.26 -18.72 21.50
N LEU A 226 -0.47 -17.75 22.07
CA LEU A 226 -0.98 -17.81 23.44
C LEU A 226 -2.51 -17.91 23.39
N VAL A 227 -3.06 -18.67 24.34
CA VAL A 227 -4.51 -18.69 24.65
C VAL A 227 -4.80 -17.94 25.96
N PRO A 228 -6.06 -17.51 26.18
CA PRO A 228 -6.46 -16.86 27.44
C PRO A 228 -5.99 -17.63 28.69
N GLY A 229 -5.42 -16.90 29.65
CA GLY A 229 -4.84 -17.47 30.87
C GLY A 229 -3.34 -17.76 30.79
N GLN A 230 -2.71 -17.62 29.61
CA GLN A 230 -1.28 -17.88 29.44
C GLN A 230 -0.43 -16.62 29.47
N SER A 231 0.81 -16.80 29.93
CA SER A 231 1.87 -15.81 29.89
C SER A 231 3.11 -16.35 29.21
N ALA A 232 3.67 -15.58 28.29
CA ALA A 232 4.95 -15.86 27.65
C ALA A 232 6.05 -15.01 28.28
N GLU A 233 7.10 -15.68 28.76
CA GLU A 233 8.37 -15.07 29.19
C GLU A 233 9.41 -15.28 28.09
N TYR A 234 9.80 -14.19 27.42
CA TYR A 234 10.84 -14.19 26.42
C TYR A 234 12.12 -13.54 26.95
N ASN A 235 13.22 -14.28 27.01
CA ASN A 235 14.50 -13.75 27.43
C ASN A 235 15.30 -13.23 26.23
N ARG A 236 15.50 -11.91 26.14
CA ARG A 236 16.20 -11.23 25.03
C ARG A 236 17.64 -11.71 24.82
N LYS A 237 18.32 -12.18 25.87
CA LYS A 237 19.73 -12.59 25.82
C LYS A 237 19.90 -14.01 25.28
N SER A 238 19.09 -14.95 25.76
CA SER A 238 19.15 -16.36 25.36
C SER A 238 18.28 -16.70 24.14
N GLY A 239 17.30 -15.84 23.84
CA GLY A 239 16.29 -16.09 22.81
C GLY A 239 15.33 -17.23 23.16
N ARG A 240 15.27 -17.64 24.43
CA ARG A 240 14.33 -18.67 24.90
C ARG A 240 13.00 -18.01 25.26
N CYS A 241 11.92 -18.66 24.85
CA CYS A 241 10.56 -18.32 25.25
C CYS A 241 9.98 -19.48 26.06
N GLN A 242 9.44 -19.18 27.22
CA GLN A 242 8.68 -20.12 28.03
C GLN A 242 7.23 -19.63 28.11
N ILE A 243 6.28 -20.53 27.93
CA ILE A 243 4.86 -20.25 28.13
C ILE A 243 4.43 -20.97 29.40
N SER A 244 3.75 -20.26 30.29
CA SER A 244 3.21 -20.79 31.55
C SER A 244 1.82 -20.23 31.82
N GLU A 245 1.10 -20.88 32.73
CA GLU A 245 -0.15 -20.38 33.28
C GLU A 245 0.15 -19.78 34.65
N PRO A 246 0.03 -18.45 34.81
CA PRO A 246 0.21 -17.80 36.11
C PRO A 246 -0.84 -18.28 37.11
N GLU A 247 -0.45 -18.45 38.37
CA GLU A 247 -1.40 -18.85 39.44
C GLU A 247 -2.51 -17.82 39.65
N ASP A 248 -2.20 -16.53 39.45
CA ASP A 248 -3.15 -15.44 39.59
C ASP A 248 -2.98 -14.40 38.47
N MET A 249 -3.89 -14.42 37.50
CA MET A 249 -3.92 -13.49 36.38
C MET A 249 -4.20 -12.04 36.82
N ASN A 250 -4.88 -11.84 37.95
CA ASN A 250 -5.21 -10.50 38.45
C ASN A 250 -3.95 -9.78 38.95
N GLN A 251 -2.97 -10.51 39.48
CA GLN A 251 -1.72 -9.91 39.97
C GLN A 251 -0.91 -9.25 38.86
N ILE A 252 -0.92 -9.82 37.65
CA ILE A 252 -0.10 -9.33 36.53
C ILE A 252 -0.50 -7.92 36.10
N SER A 253 -1.76 -7.56 36.27
CA SER A 253 -2.30 -6.26 35.87
C SER A 253 -2.80 -5.43 37.05
N SER A 254 -2.37 -5.78 38.26
CA SER A 254 -2.77 -5.14 39.53
C SER A 254 -2.21 -3.72 39.72
N TRP A 255 -1.13 -3.40 39.01
CA TRP A 255 -0.57 -2.04 38.99
C TRP A 255 -1.59 -1.02 38.48
N ARG A 256 -2.56 -1.43 37.65
CA ARG A 256 -3.66 -0.58 37.14
C ARG A 256 -4.59 -0.07 38.24
N SER A 257 -4.60 -0.74 39.40
CA SER A 257 -5.35 -0.32 40.59
C SER A 257 -4.42 0.18 41.70
N ASN A 258 -3.21 0.65 41.35
CA ASN A 258 -2.16 1.07 42.27
C ASN A 258 -1.81 0.02 43.34
N SER A 259 -1.95 -1.27 42.99
CA SER A 259 -1.62 -2.37 43.88
C SER A 259 -0.29 -2.99 43.48
N LEU A 260 0.62 -3.11 44.45
CA LEU A 260 1.86 -3.85 44.37
C LEU A 260 1.61 -5.27 44.86
N ASN A 261 1.97 -6.25 44.02
CA ASN A 261 1.87 -7.66 44.35
C ASN A 261 3.20 -8.36 44.04
N PHE A 262 3.88 -8.78 45.09
CA PHE A 262 5.10 -9.57 45.04
C PHE A 262 4.82 -10.94 45.63
N TYR A 263 5.12 -12.00 44.89
CA TYR A 263 5.05 -13.37 45.36
C TYR A 263 6.40 -14.05 45.15
N LEU A 264 7.07 -14.43 46.24
CA LEU A 264 8.43 -14.99 46.23
C LEU A 264 9.40 -14.22 45.31
N THR A 265 9.23 -12.90 45.21
CA THR A 265 9.93 -12.06 44.24
C THR A 265 11.28 -11.62 44.81
N PRO A 266 12.40 -11.77 44.08
CA PRO A 266 13.71 -11.40 44.58
C PRO A 266 13.86 -9.87 44.68
N LEU A 267 14.60 -9.40 45.69
CA LEU A 267 14.77 -7.98 46.00
C LEU A 267 15.17 -7.14 44.79
N LYS A 268 16.08 -7.66 43.97
CA LYS A 268 16.54 -6.97 42.75
C LYS A 268 15.43 -6.59 41.79
N GLU A 269 14.33 -7.35 41.75
CA GLU A 269 13.17 -7.04 40.89
C GLU A 269 12.19 -6.11 41.63
N ILE A 270 12.05 -6.28 42.95
CA ILE A 270 11.25 -5.38 43.79
C ILE A 270 11.80 -3.96 43.71
N ILE A 271 13.11 -3.78 43.88
CA ILE A 271 13.78 -2.48 43.77
C ILE A 271 13.41 -1.80 42.46
N LYS A 272 13.55 -2.47 41.30
CA LYS A 272 13.18 -1.87 40.00
C LYS A 272 11.72 -1.45 39.93
N VAL A 273 10.81 -2.21 40.53
CA VAL A 273 9.38 -1.85 40.57
C VAL A 273 9.18 -0.61 41.45
N MET A 274 9.80 -0.59 42.64
CA MET A 274 9.73 0.53 43.58
C MET A 274 10.33 1.81 43.00
N GLU A 275 11.51 1.73 42.35
CA GLU A 275 12.17 2.88 41.71
C GLU A 275 11.26 3.53 40.66
N ARG A 276 10.59 2.72 39.84
CA ARG A 276 9.67 3.23 38.81
C ARG A 276 8.38 3.79 39.39
N GLN A 277 7.78 3.09 40.36
CA GLN A 277 6.45 3.44 40.86
C GLN A 277 6.46 4.62 41.83
N TYR A 278 7.58 4.89 42.50
CA TYR A 278 7.67 5.98 43.48
C TYR A 278 8.71 7.04 43.12
N ASP A 279 9.41 6.91 41.99
CA ASP A 279 10.50 7.79 41.57
C ASP A 279 11.61 7.91 42.64
N VAL A 280 12.08 6.74 43.10
CA VAL A 280 13.12 6.62 44.13
C VAL A 280 14.31 5.83 43.60
N HIS A 281 15.43 5.84 44.33
CA HIS A 281 16.63 5.07 44.00
C HIS A 281 17.14 4.26 45.19
N PHE A 282 17.61 3.03 44.93
CA PHE A 282 18.14 2.16 45.98
C PHE A 282 19.64 1.87 45.82
N ILE A 283 20.38 2.05 46.91
CA ILE A 283 21.80 1.69 47.00
C ILE A 283 21.91 0.39 47.80
N VAL A 284 22.36 -0.68 47.13
CA VAL A 284 22.58 -1.99 47.77
C VAL A 284 24.07 -2.28 47.82
N ARG A 285 24.69 -2.14 49.01
CA ARG A 285 26.12 -2.45 49.20
C ARG A 285 26.39 -3.94 49.31
N ASP A 286 25.52 -4.67 50.00
CA ASP A 286 25.62 -6.13 50.13
C ASP A 286 24.81 -6.83 49.02
N SER A 287 25.53 -7.26 47.98
CA SER A 287 24.93 -7.97 46.84
C SER A 287 24.22 -9.28 47.21
N THR A 288 24.49 -9.87 48.38
CA THR A 288 23.83 -11.09 48.82
C THR A 288 22.33 -10.86 49.09
N LEU A 289 21.94 -9.64 49.46
CA LEU A 289 20.55 -9.27 49.74
C LEU A 289 19.67 -9.27 48.48
N LEU A 290 20.27 -9.07 47.30
CA LEU A 290 19.55 -8.93 46.03
C LEU A 290 18.73 -10.18 45.63
N ASN A 291 19.12 -11.34 46.14
CA ASN A 291 18.47 -12.62 45.84
C ASN A 291 17.44 -13.04 46.91
N ASN A 292 17.32 -12.29 48.02
CA ASN A 292 16.30 -12.55 49.03
C ASN A 292 14.91 -12.35 48.43
N ARG A 293 14.01 -13.29 48.69
CA ARG A 293 12.66 -13.33 48.10
C ARG A 293 11.63 -12.84 49.11
N PHE A 294 10.68 -12.04 48.62
CA PHE A 294 9.63 -11.47 49.44
C PHE A 294 8.25 -11.76 48.86
N THR A 295 7.29 -11.86 49.77
CA THR A 295 5.87 -11.90 49.44
C THR A 295 5.19 -10.74 50.15
N LEU A 296 4.59 -9.83 49.38
CA LEU A 296 3.92 -8.63 49.89
C LEU A 296 2.82 -8.23 48.90
N SER A 297 1.64 -7.90 49.43
CA SER A 297 0.55 -7.28 48.68
C SER A 297 0.16 -6.00 49.39
N THR A 298 0.18 -4.86 48.69
CA THR A 298 -0.13 -3.56 49.27
C THR A 298 -0.65 -2.59 48.21
N SER A 299 -1.50 -1.64 48.60
CA SER A 299 -2.01 -0.58 47.71
C SER A 299 -1.67 0.81 48.25
N LYS A 300 -0.62 0.90 49.06
CA LYS A 300 -0.21 2.16 49.70
C LYS A 300 0.47 3.08 48.69
N VAL A 301 0.12 4.36 48.80
CA VAL A 301 0.59 5.43 47.89
C VAL A 301 1.95 5.99 48.33
N ASN A 302 2.28 5.94 49.61
CA ASN A 302 3.55 6.44 50.11
C ASN A 302 4.61 5.31 50.11
N VAL A 303 5.77 5.60 49.52
CA VAL A 303 6.92 4.69 49.48
C VAL A 303 7.37 4.26 50.87
N ASP A 304 7.44 5.17 51.84
CA ASP A 304 7.88 4.90 53.21
C ASP A 304 7.02 3.83 53.88
N ASP A 305 5.71 3.86 53.64
CA ASP A 305 4.81 2.88 54.23
C ASP A 305 4.96 1.48 53.62
N VAL A 306 5.31 1.40 52.33
CA VAL A 306 5.63 0.14 51.66
C VAL A 306 6.98 -0.39 52.11
N LEU A 307 7.98 0.50 52.25
CA LEU A 307 9.28 0.13 52.79
C LEU A 307 9.16 -0.42 54.21
N ARG A 308 8.34 0.21 55.08
CA ARG A 308 8.04 -0.32 56.43
C ARG A 308 7.41 -1.70 56.39
N ASP A 309 6.49 -1.96 55.45
CA ASP A 309 5.91 -3.30 55.30
C ASP A 309 6.96 -4.32 54.88
N LEU A 310 7.81 -3.97 53.90
CA LEU A 310 8.94 -4.81 53.47
C LEU A 310 9.90 -5.08 54.63
N GLU A 311 10.24 -4.08 55.43
CA GLU A 311 11.06 -4.25 56.62
C GLU A 311 10.40 -5.20 57.62
N ALA A 312 9.09 -5.07 57.87
CA ALA A 312 8.39 -5.89 58.85
C ALA A 312 8.42 -7.39 58.50
N VAL A 313 8.45 -7.73 57.22
CA VAL A 313 8.47 -9.12 56.72
C VAL A 313 9.87 -9.61 56.33
N SER A 314 10.93 -8.87 56.66
CA SER A 314 12.28 -9.16 56.21
C SER A 314 13.39 -8.90 57.25
N TRP A 315 14.57 -9.42 56.96
CA TRP A 315 15.81 -9.07 57.66
C TRP A 315 16.58 -7.93 56.98
N ILE A 316 15.88 -7.03 56.27
CA ILE A 316 16.48 -5.82 55.69
C ILE A 316 15.85 -4.57 56.29
N ARG A 317 16.61 -3.47 56.28
CA ARG A 317 16.20 -2.12 56.65
C ARG A 317 16.56 -1.16 55.52
N PHE A 318 15.71 -0.17 55.28
CA PHE A 318 15.95 0.92 54.37
C PHE A 318 16.30 2.17 55.18
N SER A 319 17.40 2.83 54.82
CA SER A 319 17.78 4.12 55.41
C SER A 319 17.80 5.16 54.33
N GLN A 320 17.00 6.21 54.47
CA GLN A 320 17.07 7.33 53.55
C GLN A 320 18.38 8.09 53.76
N THR A 321 19.11 8.33 52.67
CA THR A 321 20.41 9.05 52.68
C THR A 321 20.26 10.45 52.13
N GLU A 322 19.47 10.58 51.07
CA GLU A 322 19.08 11.83 50.42
C GLU A 322 17.59 11.73 50.03
N ASP A 323 17.00 12.84 49.59
CA ASP A 323 15.60 12.81 49.14
C ASP A 323 15.43 11.83 47.97
N GLY A 324 14.49 10.90 48.10
CA GLY A 324 14.29 9.80 47.15
C GLY A 324 15.40 8.73 47.08
N VAL A 325 16.46 8.77 47.90
CA VAL A 325 17.58 7.79 47.85
C VAL A 325 17.67 6.96 49.12
N PHE A 326 17.50 5.64 48.99
CA PHE A 326 17.46 4.68 50.09
C PHE A 326 18.64 3.70 50.05
N GLU A 327 19.38 3.60 51.14
CA GLU A 327 20.38 2.55 51.34
C GLU A 327 19.73 1.29 51.93
N VAL A 328 20.00 0.13 51.34
CA VAL A 328 19.51 -1.17 51.82
C VAL A 328 20.55 -1.82 52.72
N LEU A 329 20.17 -2.03 53.98
CA LEU A 329 21.01 -2.59 55.05
C LEU A 329 20.43 -3.91 55.52
N LYS A 330 21.29 -4.81 56.02
CA LYS A 330 20.85 -6.01 56.73
C LYS A 330 20.47 -5.64 58.17
N LYS A 331 19.36 -6.16 58.67
CA LYS A 331 18.99 -6.06 60.09
C LYS A 331 19.93 -6.94 60.91
N GLU A 332 20.48 -6.35 61.97
CA GLU A 332 21.24 -7.06 63.01
C GLU A 332 20.36 -7.94 63.88
#